data_AF-A0A2V6NL87-F1
#
_entry.id   AF-A0A2V6NL87-F1
#
_cell.length_a   1.000
_cell.length_b   1.000
_cell.length_c   1.000
_cell.angle_alpha   90.00
_cell.angle_beta   90.00
_cell.angle_gamma   90.00
#
_symmetry.space_group_name_H-M   'P 1'
#
loop_
_entity.id
_entity.type
_entity.pdbx_description
1 polymer ?
#
loop_
_entity_poly.entity_id
_entity_poly.type
_entity_poly.pdbx_seq_one_letter_code
_entity_poly.pdbx_strand_id
1 'polypeptide(L)'
;MSRFCAILFWIMIGASVTQAEWPIPTADGTTWRYAFTREGETEPGTLTRQLFAPKNPEEQSILRIETAINGIAHSTEFLKNESNAILAIAYRVQGGKPEAFDPAITILPGELSFGTEWNYHGPIAGLDLNLPLKIVGEGDIYVPAGKFRALHFRGEKNEGLFTV
;
A
#
# COMPACT_ATOMS: atom_id res chain seq x y z
N MET A 1 2.19 54.62 -39.91
CA MET A 1 1.70 54.17 -38.59
C MET A 1 0.72 53.03 -38.81
N SER A 2 1.13 51.78 -38.58
CA SER A 2 0.23 50.63 -38.51
C SER A 2 0.70 49.77 -37.34
N ARG A 3 -0.17 49.63 -36.33
CA ARG A 3 0.14 49.02 -35.04
C ARG A 3 0.05 47.50 -35.18
N PHE A 4 1.19 46.81 -35.16
CA PHE A 4 1.24 45.37 -34.96
C PHE A 4 0.90 45.06 -33.50
N CYS A 5 -0.32 44.59 -33.25
CA CYS A 5 -0.69 43.96 -31.98
C CYS A 5 -0.01 42.58 -31.91
N ALA A 6 1.09 42.48 -31.16
CA ALA A 6 1.68 41.20 -30.80
C ALA A 6 0.82 40.54 -29.71
N ILE A 7 0.14 39.44 -30.04
CA ILE A 7 -0.59 38.61 -29.09
C ILE A 7 0.45 37.72 -28.40
N LEU A 8 0.78 38.07 -27.15
CA LEU A 8 1.60 37.25 -26.26
C LEU A 8 0.76 36.07 -25.75
N PHE A 9 0.96 34.88 -26.31
CA PHE A 9 0.48 33.63 -25.73
C PHE A 9 1.32 33.30 -24.49
N TRP A 10 0.75 33.54 -23.31
CA TRP A 10 1.24 33.00 -22.05
C TRP A 10 1.02 31.49 -22.03
N ILE A 11 2.08 30.72 -22.30
CA ILE A 11 2.11 29.28 -22.02
C ILE A 11 2.30 29.16 -20.51
N MET A 12 1.19 28.98 -19.78
CA MET A 12 1.21 28.51 -18.41
C MET A 12 1.68 27.05 -18.44
N ILE A 13 2.98 26.84 -18.25
CA ILE A 13 3.52 25.52 -17.91
C ILE A 13 3.01 25.23 -16.51
N GLY A 14 1.81 24.65 -16.43
CA GLY A 14 1.34 24.03 -15.19
C GLY A 14 2.33 22.94 -14.84
N ALA A 15 3.15 23.19 -13.83
CA ALA A 15 3.91 22.15 -13.16
C ALA A 15 2.88 21.12 -12.67
N SER A 16 2.69 20.08 -13.47
CA SER A 16 1.94 18.91 -13.04
C SER A 16 2.83 18.32 -11.96
N VAL A 17 2.48 18.55 -10.69
CA VAL A 17 3.06 17.77 -9.60
C VAL A 17 2.61 16.35 -9.92
N THR A 18 3.51 15.57 -10.51
CA THR A 18 3.32 14.14 -10.70
C THR A 18 3.38 13.55 -9.30
N GLN A 19 2.25 13.65 -8.58
CA GLN A 19 2.08 12.89 -7.36
C GLN A 19 2.29 11.43 -7.75
N ALA A 20 3.19 10.77 -7.02
CA ALA A 20 3.39 9.34 -7.14
C ALA A 20 2.03 8.66 -7.11
N GLU A 21 1.63 8.02 -8.22
CA GLU A 21 0.34 7.34 -8.28
C GLU A 21 0.36 6.22 -7.24
N TRP A 22 -0.66 6.19 -6.37
CA TRP A 22 -0.77 5.13 -5.39
C TRP A 22 -0.99 3.79 -6.12
N PRO A 23 -0.21 2.74 -5.81
CA PRO A 23 -0.42 1.41 -6.39
C PRO A 23 -1.61 0.68 -5.74
N ILE A 24 -2.43 1.40 -4.98
CA ILE A 24 -3.64 0.94 -4.29
C ILE A 24 -4.76 1.96 -4.55
N PRO A 25 -6.03 1.57 -4.41
CA PRO A 25 -7.15 2.52 -4.54
C PRO A 25 -6.98 3.72 -3.60
N THR A 26 -7.50 4.89 -3.99
CA THR A 26 -7.42 6.13 -3.19
C THR A 26 -8.77 6.82 -2.99
N ALA A 27 -9.80 6.41 -3.73
CA ALA A 27 -11.13 6.98 -3.61
C ALA A 27 -11.77 6.60 -2.26
N ASP A 28 -12.27 7.60 -1.54
CA ASP A 28 -12.89 7.41 -0.23
C ASP A 28 -14.03 6.38 -0.28
N GLY A 29 -14.09 5.51 0.73
CA GLY A 29 -15.10 4.45 0.83
C GLY A 29 -14.85 3.24 -0.07
N THR A 30 -13.81 3.25 -0.91
CA THR A 30 -13.48 2.09 -1.75
C THR A 30 -13.28 0.85 -0.89
N THR A 31 -13.96 -0.23 -1.25
CA THR A 31 -13.92 -1.50 -0.54
C THR A 31 -13.52 -2.61 -1.50
N TRP A 32 -12.63 -3.50 -1.06
CA TRP A 32 -12.28 -4.71 -1.79
C TRP A 32 -12.16 -5.90 -0.86
N ARG A 33 -12.25 -7.11 -1.43
CA ARG A 33 -12.30 -8.35 -0.66
C ARG A 33 -11.40 -9.42 -1.28
N TYR A 34 -10.66 -10.10 -0.41
CA TYR A 34 -9.91 -11.30 -0.73
C TYR A 34 -10.59 -12.52 -0.12
N ALA A 35 -10.51 -13.64 -0.83
CA ALA A 35 -10.71 -14.96 -0.24
C ALA A 35 -9.34 -15.51 0.17
N PHE A 36 -9.24 -16.12 1.35
CA PHE A 36 -8.02 -16.78 1.78
C PHE A 36 -8.33 -18.19 2.28
N THR A 37 -7.40 -19.10 2.10
CA THR A 37 -7.43 -20.44 2.69
C THR A 37 -6.35 -20.55 3.75
N ARG A 38 -6.63 -21.22 4.86
CA ARG A 38 -5.64 -21.54 5.88
C ARG A 38 -5.41 -23.05 5.88
N GLU A 39 -4.15 -23.46 6.04
CA GLU A 39 -3.84 -24.87 6.22
C GLU A 39 -4.58 -25.42 7.45
N GLY A 40 -5.25 -26.57 7.29
CA GLY A 40 -6.09 -27.18 8.32
C GLY A 40 -7.55 -26.70 8.35
N GLU A 41 -7.91 -25.66 7.58
CA GLU A 41 -9.30 -25.21 7.41
C GLU A 41 -9.85 -25.66 6.05
N THR A 42 -11.07 -26.19 6.03
CA THR A 42 -11.71 -26.67 4.79
C THR A 42 -12.45 -25.58 4.03
N GLU A 43 -12.95 -24.57 4.74
CA GLU A 43 -13.71 -23.47 4.14
C GLU A 43 -12.83 -22.22 3.99
N PRO A 44 -12.91 -21.50 2.87
CA PRO A 44 -12.17 -20.26 2.69
C PRO A 44 -12.72 -19.15 3.58
N GLY A 45 -11.82 -18.40 4.21
CA GLY A 45 -12.14 -17.16 4.89
C GLY A 45 -12.22 -15.97 3.94
N THR A 46 -12.67 -14.84 4.47
CA THR A 46 -12.73 -13.57 3.75
C THR A 46 -11.97 -12.48 4.48
N LEU A 47 -11.20 -11.68 3.73
CA LEU A 47 -10.56 -10.47 4.22
C LEU A 47 -11.13 -9.30 3.43
N THR A 48 -11.86 -8.41 4.09
CA THR A 48 -12.41 -7.20 3.49
C THR A 48 -11.57 -6.01 3.94
N ARG A 49 -11.17 -5.15 2.98
CA ARG A 49 -10.50 -3.89 3.25
C ARG A 49 -11.38 -2.73 2.81
N GLN A 50 -11.50 -1.71 3.64
CA GLN A 50 -12.18 -0.46 3.33
C GLN A 50 -11.23 0.71 3.51
N LEU A 51 -11.16 1.57 2.50
CA LEU A 51 -10.31 2.74 2.50
C LEU A 51 -11.08 3.99 2.91
N PHE A 52 -10.40 4.81 3.71
CA PHE A 52 -10.85 6.14 4.09
C PHE A 52 -9.78 7.14 3.66
N ALA A 53 -10.16 8.02 2.75
CA ALA A 53 -9.30 9.10 2.29
C ALA A 53 -9.13 10.15 3.40
N PRO A 54 -7.98 10.85 3.43
CA PRO A 54 -7.75 11.90 4.40
C PRO A 54 -8.76 13.03 4.23
N LYS A 55 -9.29 13.52 5.37
CA LYS A 55 -10.29 14.60 5.39
C LYS A 55 -9.66 15.98 5.57
N ASN A 56 -8.41 16.03 6.02
CA ASN A 56 -7.67 17.25 6.31
C ASN A 56 -6.55 17.46 5.28
N PRO A 57 -6.34 18.69 4.78
CA PRO A 57 -5.18 19.04 3.96
C PRO A 57 -3.82 18.59 4.50
N GLU A 58 -3.62 18.63 5.82
CA GLU A 58 -2.37 18.20 6.46
C GLU A 58 -2.15 16.69 6.39
N GLU A 59 -3.22 15.92 6.24
CA GLU A 59 -3.21 14.45 6.17
C GLU A 59 -3.26 13.93 4.73
N GLN A 60 -3.21 14.80 3.69
CA GLN A 60 -3.43 14.41 2.28
C GLN A 60 -2.56 13.24 1.78
N SER A 61 -1.42 12.99 2.44
CA SER A 61 -0.52 11.89 2.12
C SER A 61 -0.78 10.59 2.88
N ILE A 62 -1.76 10.56 3.80
CA ILE A 62 -2.04 9.43 4.69
C ILE A 62 -3.38 8.79 4.34
N LEU A 63 -3.35 7.52 3.95
CA LEU A 63 -4.53 6.68 3.77
C LEU A 63 -4.79 5.85 5.01
N ARG A 64 -6.04 5.79 5.45
CA ARG A 64 -6.47 4.91 6.53
C ARG A 64 -7.23 3.74 5.95
N ILE A 65 -6.78 2.52 6.24
CA ILE A 65 -7.41 1.30 5.72
C ILE A 65 -7.87 0.45 6.91
N GLU A 66 -9.15 0.11 6.94
CA GLU A 66 -9.70 -0.84 7.90
C GLU A 66 -9.78 -2.22 7.28
N THR A 67 -9.41 -3.24 8.04
CA THR A 67 -9.44 -4.64 7.64
C THR A 67 -10.39 -5.40 8.54
N ALA A 68 -11.28 -6.20 7.95
CA ALA A 68 -12.17 -7.13 8.63
C ALA A 68 -11.91 -8.56 8.12
N ILE A 69 -11.84 -9.52 9.05
CA ILE A 69 -11.71 -10.95 8.75
C ILE A 69 -13.04 -11.61 9.06
N ASN A 70 -13.64 -12.30 8.08
CA ASN A 70 -14.95 -12.94 8.20
C ASN A 70 -16.04 -11.98 8.71
N GLY A 71 -15.97 -10.72 8.29
CA GLY A 71 -16.90 -9.66 8.72
C GLY A 71 -16.61 -9.05 10.09
N ILE A 72 -15.62 -9.56 10.83
CA ILE A 72 -15.24 -9.06 12.14
C ILE A 72 -14.08 -8.07 11.97
N ALA A 73 -14.24 -6.85 12.50
CA ALA A 73 -13.19 -5.84 12.46
C ALA A 73 -11.90 -6.39 13.10
N HIS A 74 -10.78 -6.27 12.40
CA HIS A 74 -9.52 -6.88 12.80
C HIS A 74 -8.45 -5.82 13.07
N SER A 75 -8.22 -4.92 12.11
CA SER A 75 -7.17 -3.91 12.22
C SER A 75 -7.47 -2.63 11.46
N THR A 76 -6.71 -1.59 11.77
CA THR A 76 -6.62 -0.34 11.00
C THR A 76 -5.16 -0.06 10.72
N GLU A 77 -4.82 0.22 9.47
CA GLU A 77 -3.47 0.57 9.01
C GLU A 77 -3.48 2.02 8.52
N PHE A 78 -2.38 2.73 8.77
CA PHE A 78 -2.17 4.10 8.29
C PHE A 78 -0.97 4.08 7.35
N LEU A 79 -1.23 4.33 6.08
CA LEU A 79 -0.23 4.30 5.02
C LEU A 79 0.10 5.71 4.56
N LYS A 80 1.38 6.01 4.37
CA LYS A 80 1.88 7.24 3.78
C LYS A 80 2.54 6.96 2.45
N ASN A 81 2.30 7.80 1.44
CA ASN A 81 3.08 7.81 0.22
C ASN A 81 4.14 8.90 0.33
N GLU A 82 5.41 8.49 0.32
CA GLU A 82 6.56 9.37 0.49
C GLU A 82 7.66 8.94 -0.45
N SER A 83 8.12 9.87 -1.30
CA SER A 83 9.16 9.58 -2.32
C SER A 83 8.83 8.36 -3.20
N ASN A 84 7.56 8.21 -3.57
CA ASN A 84 6.98 7.06 -4.30
C ASN A 84 6.95 5.74 -3.52
N ALA A 85 7.51 5.68 -2.31
CA ALA A 85 7.41 4.51 -1.44
C ALA A 85 6.08 4.53 -0.68
N ILE A 86 5.51 3.35 -0.46
CA ILE A 86 4.35 3.19 0.40
C ILE A 86 4.83 2.70 1.76
N LEU A 87 4.63 3.54 2.78
CA LEU A 87 5.10 3.32 4.14
C LEU A 87 3.92 3.07 5.06
N ALA A 88 3.96 2.05 5.91
CA ALA A 88 3.06 1.95 7.04
C ALA A 88 3.65 2.73 8.22
N ILE A 89 2.95 3.78 8.65
CA ILE A 89 3.41 4.68 9.72
C ILE A 89 2.78 4.35 11.07
N ALA A 90 1.64 3.65 11.06
CA ALA A 90 0.99 3.17 12.27
C ALA A 90 0.05 2.01 11.96
N TYR A 91 -0.23 1.21 12.99
CA TYR A 91 -1.25 0.18 12.96
C TYR A 91 -2.08 0.19 14.24
N ARG A 92 -3.27 -0.38 14.19
CA ARG A 92 -4.17 -0.54 15.34
C ARG A 92 -4.88 -1.88 15.23
N VAL A 93 -4.78 -2.71 16.25
CA VAL A 93 -5.66 -3.89 16.41
C VAL A 93 -7.04 -3.48 16.93
N GLN A 94 -8.07 -4.29 16.70
CA GLN A 94 -9.42 -4.03 17.18
C GLN A 94 -9.43 -3.67 18.68
N GLY A 95 -10.04 -2.53 19.03
CA GLY A 95 -10.14 -2.05 20.42
C GLY A 95 -8.85 -1.47 21.01
N GLY A 96 -7.72 -1.55 20.31
CA GLY A 96 -6.44 -0.98 20.73
C GLY A 96 -6.31 0.51 20.40
N LYS A 97 -5.24 1.13 20.92
CA LYS A 97 -4.78 2.44 20.45
C LYS A 97 -3.90 2.27 19.21
N PRO A 98 -3.85 3.24 18.28
CA PRO A 98 -2.84 3.24 17.23
C PRO A 98 -1.43 3.22 17.83
N GLU A 99 -0.58 2.37 17.30
CA GLU A 99 0.84 2.28 17.59
C GLU A 99 1.62 2.74 16.35
N ALA A 100 2.47 3.74 16.53
CA ALA A 100 3.31 4.28 15.47
C ALA A 100 4.52 3.40 15.24
N PHE A 101 4.94 3.25 13.99
CA PHE A 101 6.18 2.62 13.62
C PHE A 101 7.28 3.68 13.52
N ASP A 102 8.38 3.46 14.25
CA ASP A 102 9.58 4.29 14.18
C ASP A 102 10.84 3.40 14.10
N PRO A 103 11.45 3.24 12.90
CA PRO A 103 11.07 3.88 11.64
C PRO A 103 9.77 3.31 11.05
N ALA A 104 9.16 4.05 10.13
CA ALA A 104 8.01 3.56 9.35
C ALA A 104 8.39 2.30 8.53
N ILE A 105 7.46 1.37 8.39
CA ILE A 105 7.68 0.11 7.67
C ILE A 105 7.51 0.34 6.18
N THR A 106 8.48 -0.08 5.37
CA THR A 106 8.35 -0.04 3.91
C THR A 106 7.45 -1.19 3.43
N ILE A 107 6.24 -0.87 2.99
CA ILE A 107 5.30 -1.82 2.39
C ILE A 107 5.64 -2.04 0.92
N LEU A 108 5.87 -0.94 0.19
CA LEU A 108 6.35 -0.97 -1.19
C LEU A 108 7.51 0.01 -1.34
N PRO A 109 8.61 -0.39 -2.00
CA PRO A 109 9.72 0.52 -2.31
C PRO A 109 9.28 1.56 -3.36
N GLY A 110 10.00 2.68 -3.43
CA GLY A 110 9.71 3.74 -4.40
C GLY A 110 10.05 3.37 -5.85
N GLU A 111 10.93 2.39 -6.03
CA GLU A 111 11.21 1.78 -7.34
C GLU A 111 10.46 0.45 -7.44
N LEU A 112 9.67 0.28 -8.49
CA LEU A 112 8.87 -0.93 -8.73
C LEU A 112 9.34 -1.65 -9.99
N SER A 113 10.62 -2.00 -10.05
CA SER A 113 11.26 -2.64 -11.21
C SER A 113 11.72 -4.08 -10.89
N PHE A 114 11.93 -4.90 -11.93
CA PHE A 114 12.44 -6.26 -11.73
C PHE A 114 13.80 -6.22 -11.02
N GLY A 115 13.92 -7.02 -9.97
CA GLY A 115 15.15 -7.11 -9.19
C GLY A 115 15.26 -6.10 -8.04
N THR A 116 14.33 -5.14 -7.89
CA THR A 116 14.29 -4.29 -6.70
C THR A 116 14.15 -5.14 -5.44
N GLU A 117 14.98 -4.87 -4.45
CA GLU A 117 15.03 -5.55 -3.16
C GLU A 117 14.76 -4.56 -2.03
N TRP A 118 14.06 -5.01 -0.99
CA TRP A 118 13.87 -4.26 0.25
C TRP A 118 13.63 -5.23 1.40
N ASN A 119 13.83 -4.77 2.64
CA ASN A 119 13.51 -5.56 3.83
C ASN A 119 12.20 -5.08 4.42
N TYR A 120 11.24 -5.99 4.58
CA TYR A 120 10.09 -5.76 5.44
C TYR A 120 10.49 -6.09 6.88
N HIS A 121 10.29 -5.15 7.80
CA HIS A 121 10.50 -5.34 9.22
C HIS A 121 9.23 -4.94 9.97
N GLY A 122 8.47 -5.91 10.48
CA GLY A 122 7.28 -5.58 11.25
C GLY A 122 6.35 -6.72 11.60
N PRO A 123 5.25 -6.41 12.31
CA PRO A 123 4.36 -7.41 12.85
C PRO A 123 3.43 -8.00 11.79
N ILE A 124 3.45 -9.32 11.64
CA ILE A 124 2.45 -10.09 10.88
C ILE A 124 1.94 -11.23 11.76
N ALA A 125 0.62 -11.29 11.97
CA ALA A 125 -0.03 -12.34 12.77
C ALA A 125 0.60 -12.55 14.17
N GLY A 126 1.04 -11.45 14.81
CA GLY A 126 1.67 -11.49 16.13
C GLY A 126 3.15 -11.88 16.15
N LEU A 127 3.76 -12.11 14.98
CA LEU A 127 5.20 -12.35 14.83
C LEU A 127 5.88 -11.08 14.33
N ASP A 128 6.99 -10.70 14.94
CA ASP A 128 7.88 -9.68 14.38
C ASP A 128 8.75 -10.33 13.29
N LEU A 129 8.55 -9.91 12.05
CA LEU A 129 9.18 -10.51 10.88
C LEU A 129 10.25 -9.58 10.31
N ASN A 130 11.43 -10.13 10.06
CA ASN A 130 12.41 -9.55 9.16
C ASN A 130 12.45 -10.40 7.87
N LEU A 131 11.84 -9.86 6.81
CA LEU A 131 11.62 -10.57 5.56
C LEU A 131 12.29 -9.81 4.41
N PRO A 132 13.43 -10.31 3.87
CA PRO A 132 13.97 -9.79 2.62
C PRO A 132 12.98 -10.09 1.50
N LEU A 133 12.60 -9.04 0.78
CA LEU A 133 11.66 -9.07 -0.34
C LEU A 133 12.35 -8.66 -1.63
N LYS A 134 11.93 -9.27 -2.73
CA LYS A 134 12.42 -8.98 -4.08
C LYS A 134 11.31 -9.01 -5.11
N ILE A 135 11.32 -8.07 -6.06
CA ILE A 135 10.48 -8.15 -7.26
C ILE A 135 11.09 -9.16 -8.24
N VAL A 136 10.36 -10.25 -8.49
CA VAL A 136 10.82 -11.38 -9.33
C VAL A 136 10.10 -11.48 -10.66
N GLY A 137 9.19 -10.55 -10.95
CA GLY A 137 8.49 -10.52 -12.23
C GLY A 137 7.31 -9.57 -12.26
N GLU A 138 6.70 -9.49 -13.43
CA GLU A 138 5.47 -8.77 -13.70
C GLU A 138 4.64 -9.60 -14.69
N GLY A 139 3.33 -9.65 -14.50
CA GLY A 139 2.46 -10.44 -15.35
C GLY A 139 0.99 -10.10 -15.19
N ASP A 140 0.17 -10.66 -16.08
CA ASP A 140 -1.27 -10.52 -15.98
C ASP A 140 -1.83 -11.58 -15.02
N ILE A 141 -2.63 -11.15 -14.06
CA ILE A 141 -3.39 -12.02 -13.18
C ILE A 141 -4.89 -11.91 -13.47
N TYR A 142 -5.59 -13.03 -13.29
CA TYR A 142 -7.02 -13.15 -13.52
C TYR A 142 -7.68 -13.59 -12.23
N VAL A 143 -8.57 -12.76 -11.71
CA VAL A 143 -9.32 -13.01 -10.47
C VAL A 143 -10.81 -12.72 -10.71
N PRO A 144 -11.73 -13.13 -9.81
CA PRO A 144 -13.15 -12.86 -10.00
C PRO A 144 -13.50 -11.37 -10.19
N ALA A 145 -12.68 -10.46 -9.64
CA ALA A 145 -12.86 -9.01 -9.79
C ALA A 145 -12.38 -8.44 -11.15
N GLY A 146 -11.72 -9.25 -11.98
CA GLY A 146 -11.25 -8.83 -13.30
C GLY A 146 -9.81 -9.26 -13.61
N LYS A 147 -9.25 -8.62 -14.63
CA LYS A 147 -7.87 -8.82 -15.09
C LYS A 147 -7.00 -7.65 -14.64
N PHE A 148 -5.86 -7.93 -14.03
CA PHE A 148 -4.93 -6.92 -13.53
C PHE A 148 -3.51 -7.22 -14.01
N ARG A 149 -2.72 -6.17 -14.22
CA ARG A 149 -1.27 -6.28 -14.34
C ARG A 149 -0.68 -6.23 -12.93
N ALA A 150 0.11 -7.21 -12.54
CA ALA A 150 0.62 -7.35 -11.19
C ALA A 150 2.13 -7.58 -11.17
N LEU A 151 2.78 -7.03 -10.14
CA LEU A 151 4.15 -7.36 -9.79
C LEU A 151 4.17 -8.60 -8.90
N HIS A 152 5.16 -9.47 -9.09
CA HIS A 152 5.35 -10.67 -8.30
C HIS A 152 6.50 -10.44 -7.31
N PHE A 153 6.21 -10.55 -6.03
CA PHE A 153 7.20 -10.44 -4.97
C PHE A 153 7.55 -11.82 -4.41
N ARG A 154 8.82 -12.03 -4.10
CA ARG A 154 9.30 -13.19 -3.35
C ARG A 154 9.90 -12.71 -2.03
N GLY A 155 9.48 -13.33 -0.94
CA GLY A 155 10.11 -13.20 0.36
C GLY A 155 10.56 -14.56 0.87
N GLU A 156 11.78 -14.61 1.41
CA GLU A 156 12.32 -15.81 2.03
C GLU A 156 12.62 -15.49 3.49
N LYS A 157 12.01 -16.24 4.42
CA LYS A 157 12.31 -16.07 5.83
C LYS A 157 13.75 -16.51 6.05
N ASN A 158 14.62 -15.59 6.49
CA ASN A 158 15.94 -15.97 6.95
C ASN A 158 15.73 -16.85 8.20
N GLU A 159 16.09 -18.14 8.11
CA GLU A 159 16.16 -19.03 9.27
C GLU A 159 17.34 -18.63 10.16
N GLY A 160 17.27 -17.44 10.76
CA GLY A 160 18.05 -17.15 11.95
C GLY A 160 17.54 -18.05 13.06
N LEU A 161 18.42 -18.87 13.62
CA LEU A 161 18.15 -19.80 14.73
C LEU A 161 17.13 -19.23 15.72
N PHE A 162 15.94 -19.84 15.75
CA PHE A 162 15.07 -19.78 16.91
C PHE A 162 15.77 -20.56 18.04
N THR A 163 16.56 -19.88 18.87
CA THR A 163 16.71 -20.35 20.25
C THR A 163 15.42 -20.02 20.98
N VAL A 164 14.63 -21.08 21.21
CA VAL A 164 13.56 -21.13 22.21
C VAL A 164 14.14 -20.80 23.59
#